data_AF-A0A6S7JAI9-F1
#
_entry.id   AF-A0A6S7JAI9-F1
#
_cell.length_a   1.000
_cell.length_b   1.000
_cell.length_c   1.000
_cell.angle_alpha   90.00
_cell.angle_beta   90.00
_cell.angle_gamma   90.00
#
_symmetry.space_group_name_H-M   'P 1'
#
loop_
_entity.id
_entity.type
_entity.pdbx_description
1 polymer ?
#
loop_
_entity_poly.entity_id
_entity_poly.type
_entity_poly.pdbx_seq_one_letter_code
_entity_poly.pdbx_strand_id
1 'polypeptide(L)'
;PGRLITDTPEVIPNPAHTDKSRVFIVHYNHCGMCKDVTHALANLLDRTGYVKCVVDFCSNHEIVRRGMGWYEEEIKRCNKIIVVCTKDGKRMYDDKEHKKDGPYTFILNMMLGQMVNHHNRSLQIVPVYFNISSNDDVPFFLSEYECYSLPSHLRDLCSALRSEINFHVDSNIDDTSNDMMQHISNLRSAIEIMGRNHKGYRKLKLTKTTSI
;
A
#
# COMPACT_ATOMS: atom_id res chain seq x y z
N PRO A 1 -14.82 40.26 -54.11
CA PRO A 1 -14.05 40.06 -52.86
C PRO A 1 -14.92 39.40 -51.77
N GLY A 2 -14.90 38.07 -51.70
CA GLY A 2 -15.49 37.29 -50.61
C GLY A 2 -14.43 36.36 -50.04
N ARG A 3 -14.15 36.45 -48.73
CA ARG A 3 -13.17 35.58 -48.07
C ARG A 3 -13.81 34.23 -47.79
N LEU A 4 -13.09 33.16 -48.16
CA LEU A 4 -13.33 31.83 -47.63
C LEU A 4 -13.06 31.85 -46.12
N ILE A 5 -14.03 31.42 -45.33
CA ILE A 5 -13.84 31.09 -43.91
C ILE A 5 -13.48 29.60 -43.90
N THR A 6 -12.24 29.29 -43.55
CA THR A 6 -11.80 27.91 -43.32
C THR A 6 -12.03 27.58 -41.86
N ASP A 7 -13.15 26.93 -41.55
CA ASP A 7 -13.41 26.36 -40.24
C ASP A 7 -12.30 25.36 -39.89
N THR A 8 -11.40 25.80 -39.02
CA THR A 8 -10.34 24.97 -38.48
C THR A 8 -10.86 24.46 -37.15
N PRO A 9 -11.05 23.15 -36.94
CA PRO A 9 -11.62 22.66 -35.69
C PRO A 9 -10.66 23.00 -34.55
N GLU A 10 -11.16 23.72 -33.53
CA GLU A 10 -10.44 23.92 -32.29
C GLU A 10 -10.14 22.55 -31.67
N VAL A 11 -8.86 22.15 -31.71
CA VAL A 11 -8.37 21.03 -30.93
C VAL A 11 -8.34 21.48 -29.48
N ILE A 12 -9.47 21.33 -28.80
CA ILE A 12 -9.57 21.50 -27.35
C ILE A 12 -8.49 20.59 -26.73
N PRO A 13 -7.51 21.14 -25.97
CA PRO A 13 -6.53 20.31 -25.31
C PRO A 13 -7.25 19.40 -24.32
N ASN A 14 -7.30 18.10 -24.63
CA ASN A 14 -7.86 17.11 -23.72
C ASN A 14 -7.05 17.20 -22.41
N PRO A 15 -7.66 17.58 -21.27
CA PRO A 15 -6.90 17.77 -20.04
C PRO A 15 -6.19 16.47 -19.71
N ALA A 16 -4.87 16.54 -19.56
CA ALA A 16 -4.03 15.36 -19.42
C ALA A 16 -4.52 14.52 -18.24
N HIS A 17 -5.23 13.43 -18.54
CA HIS A 17 -5.54 12.37 -17.59
C HIS A 17 -4.20 11.74 -17.19
N THR A 18 -3.60 12.29 -16.13
CA THR A 18 -2.53 11.64 -15.40
C THR A 18 -3.15 10.44 -14.70
N ASP A 19 -3.22 9.33 -15.44
CA ASP A 19 -3.95 8.13 -15.07
C ASP A 19 -3.20 7.42 -13.93
N LYS A 20 -3.44 7.92 -12.71
CA LYS A 20 -2.81 7.45 -11.49
C LYS A 20 -3.11 5.97 -11.30
N SER A 21 -2.07 5.16 -11.19
CA SER A 21 -2.19 3.73 -10.90
C SER A 21 -2.97 3.53 -9.61
N ARG A 22 -4.11 2.82 -9.66
CA ARG A 22 -4.92 2.54 -8.48
C ARG A 22 -4.25 1.41 -7.69
N VAL A 23 -3.89 1.70 -6.45
CA VAL A 23 -3.14 0.79 -5.56
C VAL A 23 -3.98 0.52 -4.31
N PHE A 24 -4.34 -0.75 -4.08
CA PHE A 24 -5.00 -1.14 -2.83
C PHE A 24 -3.96 -1.50 -1.77
N ILE A 25 -4.07 -0.94 -0.56
CA ILE A 25 -3.18 -1.23 0.57
C ILE A 25 -3.90 -2.18 1.54
N VAL A 26 -3.44 -3.42 1.57
CA VAL A 26 -3.88 -4.49 2.47
C VAL A 26 -3.02 -4.44 3.72
N HIS A 27 -3.63 -4.34 4.90
CA HIS A 27 -2.92 -4.27 6.18
C HIS A 27 -3.70 -4.98 7.29
N TYR A 28 -3.00 -5.46 8.31
CA TYR A 28 -3.66 -6.07 9.46
C TYR A 28 -4.19 -4.99 10.41
N ASN A 29 -5.48 -4.67 10.23
CA ASN A 29 -6.15 -3.53 10.86
C ASN A 29 -6.58 -3.80 12.32
N HIS A 30 -5.61 -3.85 13.26
CA HIS A 30 -5.89 -4.30 14.64
C HIS A 30 -5.66 -3.26 15.76
N CYS A 31 -5.03 -2.12 15.47
CA CYS A 31 -4.93 -1.01 16.43
C CYS A 31 -4.74 0.35 15.73
N GLY A 32 -4.85 1.45 16.49
CA GLY A 32 -4.63 2.81 15.99
C GLY A 32 -3.27 3.00 15.32
N MET A 33 -2.17 2.61 15.97
CA MET A 33 -0.81 2.77 15.42
C MET A 33 -0.62 2.08 14.06
N CYS A 34 -1.25 0.92 13.84
CA CYS A 34 -1.22 0.22 12.55
C CYS A 34 -2.01 0.96 11.47
N LYS A 35 -3.13 1.60 11.82
CA LYS A 35 -3.84 2.51 10.91
C LYS A 35 -3.00 3.76 10.62
N ASP A 36 -2.42 4.38 11.64
CA ASP A 36 -1.67 5.63 11.53
C ASP A 36 -0.47 5.50 10.60
N VAL A 37 0.32 4.41 10.72
CA VAL A 37 1.46 4.16 9.84
C VAL A 37 1.04 3.80 8.41
N THR A 38 -0.04 3.03 8.25
CA THR A 38 -0.61 2.69 6.92
C THR A 38 -1.18 3.93 6.24
N HIS A 39 -1.81 4.83 7.01
CA HIS A 39 -2.31 6.12 6.54
C HIS A 39 -1.17 7.07 6.16
N ALA A 40 -0.08 7.12 6.94
CA ALA A 40 1.10 7.90 6.61
C ALA A 40 1.75 7.41 5.30
N LEU A 41 1.81 6.08 5.08
CA LEU A 41 2.28 5.48 3.84
C LEU A 41 1.37 5.84 2.66
N ALA A 42 0.05 5.66 2.79
CA ALA A 42 -0.93 5.98 1.75
C ALA A 42 -0.84 7.45 1.30
N ASN A 43 -0.82 8.39 2.26
CA ASN A 43 -0.69 9.81 1.98
C ASN A 43 0.63 10.14 1.27
N LEU A 44 1.75 9.56 1.72
CA LEU A 44 3.05 9.77 1.06
C LEU A 44 3.02 9.29 -0.39
N LEU A 45 2.45 8.11 -0.64
CA LEU A 45 2.33 7.54 -1.98
C LEU A 45 1.42 8.40 -2.88
N ASP A 46 0.27 8.85 -2.40
CA ASP A 46 -0.63 9.75 -3.15
C ASP A 46 0.04 11.08 -3.56
N ARG A 47 0.94 11.61 -2.70
CA ARG A 47 1.76 12.81 -2.97
C ARG A 47 2.76 12.64 -4.11
N THR A 48 3.13 11.41 -4.47
CA THR A 48 4.02 11.17 -5.62
C THR A 48 3.39 11.55 -6.95
N GLY A 49 2.06 11.71 -7.01
CA GLY A 49 1.35 12.03 -8.24
C GLY A 49 1.08 10.81 -9.14
N TYR A 50 1.86 9.73 -9.03
CA TYR A 50 1.76 8.56 -9.93
C TYR A 50 0.74 7.50 -9.51
N VAL A 51 0.35 7.48 -8.24
CA VAL A 51 -0.57 6.48 -7.68
C VAL A 51 -1.76 7.13 -6.99
N LYS A 52 -2.86 6.36 -6.91
CA LYS A 52 -4.02 6.65 -6.08
C LYS A 52 -4.24 5.49 -5.13
N CYS A 53 -3.91 5.71 -3.86
CA CYS A 53 -4.04 4.71 -2.82
C CYS A 53 -5.50 4.52 -2.39
N VAL A 54 -5.83 3.27 -2.03
CA VAL A 54 -7.11 2.86 -1.45
C VAL A 54 -6.80 2.10 -0.17
N VAL A 55 -7.47 2.46 0.93
CA VAL A 55 -7.30 1.80 2.23
C VAL A 55 -8.68 1.61 2.86
N ASP A 56 -8.89 0.45 3.49
CA ASP A 56 -10.18 0.00 4.00
C ASP A 56 -10.84 1.00 4.99
N PHE A 57 -10.07 1.52 5.94
CA PHE A 57 -10.58 2.44 6.97
C PHE A 57 -11.00 3.82 6.43
N CYS A 58 -10.69 4.14 5.17
CA CYS A 58 -11.21 5.33 4.48
C CYS A 58 -12.57 5.07 3.79
N SER A 59 -12.96 3.80 3.61
CA SER A 59 -14.18 3.37 2.91
C SER A 59 -15.19 2.66 3.82
N ASN A 60 -15.16 2.91 5.14
CA ASN A 60 -16.01 2.23 6.13
C ASN A 60 -17.50 2.17 5.74
N HIS A 61 -18.09 3.26 5.22
CA HIS A 61 -19.49 3.29 4.77
C HIS A 61 -19.76 2.30 3.62
N GLU A 62 -18.84 2.21 2.65
CA GLU A 62 -18.97 1.29 1.53
C GLU A 62 -18.83 -0.17 1.97
N ILE A 63 -17.89 -0.44 2.88
CA ILE A 63 -17.65 -1.76 3.47
C ILE A 63 -18.84 -2.20 4.31
N VAL A 64 -19.43 -1.33 5.15
CA VAL A 64 -20.66 -1.63 5.90
C VAL A 64 -21.81 -1.98 4.95
N ARG A 65 -21.97 -1.25 3.83
CA ARG A 65 -23.03 -1.53 2.84
C ARG A 65 -22.83 -2.84 2.07
N ARG A 66 -21.57 -3.29 1.88
CA ARG A 66 -21.22 -4.32 0.88
C ARG A 66 -20.50 -5.55 1.43
N GLY A 67 -20.09 -5.52 2.70
CA GLY A 67 -19.32 -6.57 3.35
C GLY A 67 -18.02 -6.90 2.59
N MET A 68 -17.69 -8.20 2.55
CA MET A 68 -16.46 -8.67 1.92
C MET A 68 -16.39 -8.42 0.40
N GLY A 69 -17.55 -8.29 -0.25
CA GLY A 69 -17.63 -7.97 -1.69
C GLY A 69 -17.11 -6.57 -2.07
N TRP A 70 -16.83 -5.68 -1.11
CA TRP A 70 -16.07 -4.45 -1.39
C TRP A 70 -14.60 -4.76 -1.70
N TYR A 71 -13.95 -5.64 -0.91
CA TYR A 71 -12.55 -6.01 -1.10
C TYR A 71 -12.33 -6.75 -2.41
N GLU A 72 -13.27 -7.61 -2.81
CA GLU A 72 -13.22 -8.26 -4.13
C GLU A 72 -13.21 -7.25 -5.27
N GLU A 73 -14.05 -6.21 -5.19
CA GLU A 73 -14.13 -5.20 -6.25
C GLU A 73 -12.90 -4.30 -6.28
N GLU A 74 -12.35 -3.92 -5.13
CA GLU A 74 -11.12 -3.12 -5.11
C GLU A 74 -9.91 -3.91 -5.63
N ILE A 75 -9.82 -5.20 -5.31
CA ILE A 75 -8.82 -6.09 -5.92
C ILE A 75 -9.05 -6.27 -7.43
N LYS A 76 -10.32 -6.32 -7.88
CA LYS A 76 -10.65 -6.33 -9.31
C LYS A 76 -10.42 -4.98 -10.02
N ARG A 77 -10.34 -3.86 -9.30
CA ARG A 77 -10.12 -2.50 -9.84
C ARG A 77 -8.68 -2.01 -9.78
N CYS A 78 -7.85 -2.56 -8.90
CA CYS A 78 -6.46 -2.16 -8.77
C CYS A 78 -5.53 -2.95 -9.70
N ASN A 79 -4.49 -2.27 -10.19
CA ASN A 79 -3.41 -2.87 -10.96
C ASN A 79 -2.34 -3.45 -10.04
N LYS A 80 -2.15 -2.82 -8.88
CA LYS A 80 -1.17 -3.23 -7.87
C LYS A 80 -1.81 -3.33 -6.49
N ILE A 81 -1.34 -4.27 -5.68
CA ILE A 81 -1.71 -4.42 -4.27
C ILE A 81 -0.45 -4.32 -3.43
N ILE A 82 -0.44 -3.38 -2.49
CA ILE A 82 0.57 -3.34 -1.43
C ILE A 82 0.07 -4.21 -0.28
N VAL A 83 0.90 -5.14 0.20
CA VAL A 83 0.61 -5.94 1.41
C VAL A 83 1.54 -5.47 2.53
N VAL A 84 0.98 -4.86 3.57
CA VAL A 84 1.71 -4.39 4.74
C VAL A 84 1.94 -5.55 5.70
N CYS A 85 3.07 -6.22 5.51
CA CYS A 85 3.54 -7.34 6.30
C CYS A 85 4.01 -6.86 7.69
N THR A 86 3.47 -7.50 8.72
CA THR A 86 3.75 -7.22 10.14
C THR A 86 3.74 -8.53 10.91
N LYS A 87 4.51 -8.61 11.99
CA LYS A 87 4.58 -9.81 12.85
C LYS A 87 3.21 -10.30 13.34
N ASP A 88 2.36 -9.36 13.76
CA ASP A 88 1.01 -9.67 14.21
C ASP A 88 0.08 -10.07 13.06
N GLY A 89 0.26 -9.49 11.86
CA GLY A 89 -0.47 -9.87 10.65
C GLY A 89 -0.08 -11.25 10.12
N LYS A 90 1.21 -11.58 10.08
CA LYS A 90 1.66 -12.94 9.71
C LYS A 90 1.14 -13.98 10.69
N ARG A 91 1.26 -13.74 12.01
CA ARG A 91 0.72 -14.64 13.02
C ARG A 91 -0.80 -14.86 12.84
N MET A 92 -1.56 -13.80 12.58
CA MET A 92 -3.01 -13.91 12.28
C MET A 92 -3.32 -14.74 11.03
N TYR A 93 -2.44 -14.77 10.03
CA TYR A 93 -2.60 -15.58 8.83
C TYR A 93 -2.16 -17.04 9.04
N ASP A 94 -1.01 -17.26 9.67
CA ASP A 94 -0.39 -18.59 9.86
C ASP A 94 -1.12 -19.42 10.93
N ASP A 95 -1.51 -18.83 12.07
CA ASP A 95 -2.04 -19.57 13.24
C ASP A 95 -3.43 -20.19 12.99
N LYS A 96 -4.11 -19.81 11.90
CA LYS A 96 -5.43 -20.36 11.50
C LYS A 96 -6.45 -20.38 12.64
N GLU A 97 -6.45 -19.37 13.51
CA GLU A 97 -7.48 -19.20 14.54
C GLU A 97 -8.81 -18.72 13.91
N HIS A 98 -9.43 -19.60 13.11
CA HIS A 98 -10.63 -19.42 12.27
C HIS A 98 -11.92 -19.00 13.01
N LYS A 99 -11.83 -18.60 14.28
CA LYS A 99 -12.98 -18.17 15.08
C LYS A 99 -13.49 -16.79 14.64
N LYS A 100 -12.65 -15.95 14.03
CA LYS A 100 -13.02 -14.69 13.37
C LYS A 100 -12.01 -14.32 12.26
N ASP A 101 -12.07 -14.99 11.11
CA ASP A 101 -11.28 -14.60 9.94
C ASP A 101 -11.67 -13.17 9.50
N GLY A 102 -10.80 -12.21 9.83
CA GLY A 102 -11.01 -10.79 9.52
C GLY A 102 -10.75 -10.47 8.05
N PRO A 103 -11.03 -9.22 7.62
CA PRO A 103 -10.81 -8.81 6.23
C PRO A 103 -9.40 -9.09 5.71
N TYR A 104 -8.37 -8.91 6.55
CA TYR A 104 -6.98 -9.21 6.19
C TYR A 104 -6.78 -10.67 5.75
N THR A 105 -7.21 -11.64 6.56
CA THR A 105 -7.11 -13.08 6.24
C THR A 105 -7.96 -13.45 5.01
N PHE A 106 -9.16 -12.89 4.90
CA PHE A 106 -10.02 -13.05 3.71
C PHE A 106 -9.31 -12.58 2.43
N ILE A 107 -8.70 -11.40 2.45
CA ILE A 107 -7.98 -10.82 1.32
C ILE A 107 -6.78 -11.69 0.94
N LEU A 108 -5.94 -12.10 1.89
CA LEU A 108 -4.76 -12.92 1.61
C LEU A 108 -5.15 -14.29 1.00
N ASN A 109 -6.19 -14.93 1.53
CA ASN A 109 -6.73 -16.18 0.96
C ASN A 109 -7.27 -15.99 -0.46
N MET A 110 -7.94 -14.87 -0.75
CA MET A 110 -8.39 -14.56 -2.10
C MET A 110 -7.21 -14.29 -3.06
N MET A 111 -6.17 -13.59 -2.62
CA MET A 111 -4.96 -13.34 -3.41
C MET A 111 -4.25 -14.65 -3.74
N LEU A 112 -4.05 -15.52 -2.75
CA LEU A 112 -3.52 -16.87 -2.95
C LEU A 112 -4.37 -17.68 -3.93
N GLY A 113 -5.70 -17.63 -3.79
CA GLY A 113 -6.64 -18.26 -4.72
C GLY A 113 -6.54 -17.73 -6.15
N GLN A 114 -6.30 -16.43 -6.34
CA GLN A 114 -6.08 -15.85 -7.67
C GLN A 114 -4.73 -16.27 -8.27
N MET A 115 -3.66 -16.31 -7.47
CA MET A 115 -2.34 -16.76 -7.92
C MET A 115 -2.36 -18.22 -8.44
N VAL A 116 -3.10 -19.10 -7.75
CA VAL A 116 -3.24 -20.51 -8.17
C VAL A 116 -4.10 -20.65 -9.44
N ASN A 117 -5.19 -19.88 -9.57
CA ASN A 117 -6.21 -20.10 -10.60
C ASN A 117 -6.14 -19.18 -11.83
N HIS A 118 -5.40 -18.06 -11.80
CA HIS A 118 -5.45 -17.05 -12.85
C HIS A 118 -4.06 -16.56 -13.30
N HIS A 119 -3.53 -17.19 -14.36
CA HIS A 119 -2.32 -16.71 -15.05
C HIS A 119 -2.56 -15.47 -15.94
N ASN A 120 -3.82 -15.14 -16.27
CA ASN A 120 -4.17 -14.13 -17.28
C ASN A 120 -4.41 -12.70 -16.75
N ARG A 121 -4.26 -12.45 -15.44
CA ARG A 121 -4.32 -11.09 -14.88
C ARG A 121 -3.00 -10.78 -14.17
N SER A 122 -2.25 -9.82 -14.70
CA SER A 122 -0.98 -9.31 -14.14
C SER A 122 -1.20 -8.42 -12.90
N LEU A 123 -1.90 -8.96 -11.89
CA LEU A 123 -2.08 -8.32 -10.60
C LEU A 123 -0.72 -8.27 -9.88
N GLN A 124 -0.10 -7.09 -9.83
CA GLN A 124 1.21 -6.94 -9.20
C GLN A 124 1.06 -6.87 -7.68
N ILE A 125 1.59 -7.86 -6.97
CA ILE A 125 1.61 -7.90 -5.51
C ILE A 125 2.96 -7.34 -5.04
N VAL A 126 2.90 -6.41 -4.09
CA VAL A 126 4.05 -5.65 -3.60
C VAL A 126 4.09 -5.76 -2.07
N PRO A 127 4.78 -6.77 -1.51
CA PRO A 127 4.96 -6.88 -0.06
C PRO A 127 5.84 -5.74 0.45
N VAL A 128 5.38 -5.10 1.53
CA VAL A 128 6.15 -4.07 2.23
C VAL A 128 6.15 -4.40 3.72
N TYR A 129 7.26 -4.15 4.39
CA TYR A 129 7.35 -4.25 5.85
C TYR A 129 8.10 -3.04 6.39
N PHE A 130 7.80 -2.62 7.61
CA PHE A 130 8.53 -1.51 8.23
C PHE A 130 9.85 -2.00 8.83
N ASN A 131 10.88 -1.16 8.92
CA ASN A 131 12.21 -1.48 9.48
C ASN A 131 12.21 -1.99 10.96
N ILE A 132 11.04 -2.03 11.61
CA ILE A 132 10.82 -2.63 12.94
C ILE A 132 10.36 -4.11 12.86
N SER A 133 10.02 -4.57 11.66
CA SER A 133 9.69 -5.95 11.26
C SER A 133 10.88 -6.56 10.49
N SER A 134 10.84 -7.85 10.18
CA SER A 134 11.79 -8.50 9.26
C SER A 134 11.10 -9.08 8.02
N ASN A 135 11.90 -9.60 7.08
CA ASN A 135 11.38 -10.40 5.97
C ASN A 135 10.64 -11.66 6.47
N ASP A 136 11.03 -12.20 7.64
CA ASP A 136 10.33 -13.32 8.29
C ASP A 136 8.88 -12.99 8.71
N ASP A 137 8.50 -11.71 8.74
CA ASP A 137 7.12 -11.26 8.99
C ASP A 137 6.26 -11.20 7.69
N VAL A 138 6.80 -11.64 6.55
CA VAL A 138 6.06 -11.80 5.28
C VAL A 138 5.38 -13.19 5.24
N PRO A 139 4.08 -13.28 4.86
CA PRO A 139 3.41 -14.57 4.65
C PRO A 139 4.13 -15.43 3.60
N PHE A 140 4.26 -16.74 3.85
CA PHE A 140 5.11 -17.62 3.02
C PHE A 140 4.77 -17.60 1.51
N PHE A 141 3.49 -17.50 1.14
CA PHE A 141 3.07 -17.44 -0.26
C PHE A 141 3.48 -16.15 -1.00
N LEU A 142 3.96 -15.14 -0.27
CA LEU A 142 4.51 -13.89 -0.82
C LEU A 142 6.05 -13.86 -0.80
N SER A 143 6.72 -14.94 -0.37
CA SER A 143 8.19 -14.96 -0.20
C SER A 143 8.98 -14.88 -1.52
N GLU A 144 8.37 -15.24 -2.65
CA GLU A 144 8.98 -15.12 -3.98
C GLU A 144 8.89 -13.69 -4.57
N TYR A 145 8.15 -12.78 -3.93
CA TYR A 145 7.99 -11.39 -4.39
C TYR A 145 9.07 -10.47 -3.80
N GLU A 146 9.48 -9.47 -4.57
CA GLU A 146 10.39 -8.43 -4.10
C GLU A 146 9.75 -7.63 -2.95
N CYS A 147 10.44 -7.58 -1.80
CA CYS A 147 9.91 -7.00 -0.57
C CYS A 147 10.60 -5.67 -0.21
N TYR A 148 9.83 -4.64 0.11
CA TYR A 148 10.36 -3.30 0.41
C TYR A 148 10.36 -2.98 1.91
N SER A 149 11.55 -2.77 2.48
CA SER A 149 11.74 -2.40 3.89
C SER A 149 11.60 -0.88 4.06
N LEU A 150 10.55 -0.42 4.73
CA LEU A 150 10.21 1.00 4.85
C LEU A 150 10.70 1.62 6.17
N PRO A 151 11.30 2.83 6.13
CA PRO A 151 11.38 3.76 4.99
C PRO A 151 12.64 3.57 4.10
N SER A 152 13.47 2.54 4.30
CA SER A 152 14.75 2.39 3.61
C SER A 152 14.60 2.27 2.08
N HIS A 153 13.74 1.38 1.59
CA HIS A 153 13.53 1.09 0.17
C HIS A 153 12.39 1.93 -0.43
N LEU A 154 12.13 3.14 0.11
CA LEU A 154 11.00 3.96 -0.32
C LEU A 154 11.15 4.40 -1.78
N ARG A 155 12.37 4.71 -2.23
CA ARG A 155 12.65 5.06 -3.63
C ARG A 155 12.32 3.90 -4.57
N ASP A 156 12.72 2.70 -4.18
CA ASP A 156 12.57 1.48 -4.97
C ASP A 156 11.10 1.08 -5.04
N LEU A 157 10.37 1.19 -3.92
CA LEU A 157 8.91 1.04 -3.87
C LEU A 157 8.21 2.04 -4.81
N CYS A 158 8.58 3.32 -4.78
CA CYS A 158 8.00 4.33 -5.68
C CYS A 158 8.27 4.01 -7.16
N SER A 159 9.47 3.52 -7.50
CA SER A 159 9.81 3.05 -8.84
C SER A 159 8.96 1.83 -9.24
N ALA A 160 8.86 0.82 -8.38
CA ALA A 160 8.08 -0.39 -8.59
C ALA A 160 6.57 -0.11 -8.71
N LEU A 161 6.07 0.97 -8.10
CA LEU A 161 4.65 1.36 -8.15
C LEU A 161 4.24 2.14 -9.40
N ARG A 162 5.18 2.71 -10.17
CA ARG A 162 4.84 3.41 -11.42
C ARG A 162 4.17 2.50 -12.43
N SER A 163 3.37 3.11 -13.30
CA SER A 163 2.90 2.46 -14.52
C SER A 163 3.95 2.59 -15.62
N GLU A 164 4.05 1.60 -16.51
CA GLU A 164 4.86 1.68 -17.73
C GLU A 164 4.46 2.90 -18.58
N ILE A 165 3.18 3.28 -18.55
CA ILE A 165 2.63 4.45 -19.23
C ILE A 165 3.31 5.76 -18.75
N ASN A 166 3.79 5.80 -17.51
CA ASN A 166 4.44 6.98 -16.92
C ASN A 166 5.93 7.10 -17.26
N PHE A 167 6.51 6.20 -18.08
CA PHE A 167 7.89 6.37 -18.56
C PHE A 167 8.04 7.48 -19.62
N HIS A 168 6.95 7.85 -20.29
CA HIS A 168 6.99 8.86 -21.36
C HIS A 168 6.77 10.30 -20.87
N VAL A 169 6.48 10.51 -19.59
CA VAL A 169 6.21 11.83 -19.00
C VAL A 169 7.00 11.97 -17.68
N ASP A 170 7.77 13.03 -17.59
CA ASP A 170 8.55 13.49 -16.42
C ASP A 170 9.80 12.67 -16.01
N SER A 171 10.88 12.89 -16.75
CA SER A 171 12.27 12.66 -16.31
C SER A 171 12.76 13.68 -15.27
N ASN A 172 11.90 14.16 -14.35
CA ASN A 172 12.16 15.27 -13.43
C ASN A 172 11.82 14.97 -11.95
N ILE A 173 12.02 13.72 -11.51
CA ILE A 173 11.95 13.36 -10.08
C ILE A 173 13.32 13.58 -9.42
N ASP A 174 13.71 14.84 -9.32
CA ASP A 174 14.84 15.28 -8.46
C ASP A 174 14.46 16.44 -7.53
N ASP A 175 13.33 17.13 -7.81
CA ASP A 175 12.82 18.19 -6.94
C ASP A 175 11.99 17.60 -5.78
N THR A 176 12.70 17.18 -4.72
CA THR A 176 12.06 16.67 -3.50
C THR A 176 11.48 17.83 -2.69
N SER A 177 10.29 18.28 -3.08
CA SER A 177 9.62 19.44 -2.47
C SER A 177 9.47 19.31 -0.95
N ASN A 178 9.40 20.45 -0.26
CA ASN A 178 9.22 20.49 1.21
C ASN A 178 7.99 19.69 1.70
N ASP A 179 6.93 19.62 0.89
CA ASP A 179 5.74 18.80 1.17
C ASP A 179 6.07 17.29 1.17
N MET A 180 6.80 16.81 0.16
CA MET A 180 7.25 15.41 0.10
C MET A 180 8.16 15.06 1.29
N MET A 181 9.09 15.96 1.66
CA MET A 181 9.95 15.78 2.83
C MET A 181 9.15 15.69 4.14
N GLN A 182 8.11 16.51 4.30
CA GLN A 182 7.22 16.43 5.46
C GLN A 182 6.48 15.08 5.51
N HIS A 183 5.99 14.58 4.37
CA HIS A 183 5.33 13.27 4.30
C HIS A 183 6.29 12.11 4.62
N ILE A 184 7.55 12.15 4.15
CA ILE A 184 8.61 11.20 4.54
C ILE A 184 8.88 11.24 6.05
N SER A 185 8.93 12.44 6.64
CA SER A 185 9.11 12.65 8.09
C SER A 185 7.95 12.08 8.91
N ASN A 186 6.72 12.28 8.45
CA ASN A 186 5.51 11.75 9.08
C ASN A 186 5.50 10.21 9.09
N LEU A 187 5.86 9.57 7.97
CA LEU A 187 5.98 8.11 7.91
C LEU A 187 7.07 7.57 8.85
N ARG A 188 8.25 8.22 8.89
CA ARG A 188 9.34 7.89 9.82
C ARG A 188 8.88 7.93 11.28
N SER A 189 8.23 9.03 11.67
CA SER A 189 7.69 9.22 13.03
C SER A 189 6.64 8.16 13.39
N ALA A 190 5.73 7.83 12.47
CA ALA A 190 4.72 6.80 12.70
C ALA A 190 5.34 5.40 12.92
N ILE A 191 6.35 5.02 12.12
CA ILE A 191 7.09 3.77 12.28
C ILE A 191 7.83 3.73 13.63
N GLU A 192 8.45 4.83 14.04
CA GLU A 192 9.18 4.96 15.31
C GLU A 192 8.26 4.86 16.54
N ILE A 193 7.10 5.53 16.49
CA ILE A 193 6.05 5.45 17.53
C ILE A 193 5.52 4.02 17.64
N MET A 194 5.22 3.36 16.50
CA MET A 194 4.79 1.97 16.47
C MET A 194 5.86 1.05 17.08
N GLY A 195 7.13 1.17 16.68
CA GLY A 195 8.22 0.34 17.22
C GLY A 195 8.43 0.46 18.73
N ARG A 196 8.14 1.62 19.33
CA ARG A 196 8.23 1.85 20.78
C ARG A 196 7.03 1.32 21.56
N ASN A 197 5.83 1.57 21.05
CA ASN A 197 4.60 1.48 21.84
C ASN A 197 3.74 0.26 21.49
N HIS A 198 3.91 -0.32 20.32
CA HIS A 198 3.10 -1.42 19.82
C HIS A 198 3.48 -2.77 20.47
N LYS A 199 2.48 -3.53 20.94
CA LYS A 199 2.71 -4.76 21.71
C LYS A 199 3.52 -5.83 20.95
N GLY A 200 3.33 -5.97 19.64
CA GLY A 200 4.09 -6.92 18.81
C GLY A 200 5.59 -6.61 18.65
N TYR A 201 5.98 -5.34 18.84
CA TYR A 201 7.34 -4.83 18.61
C TYR A 201 8.08 -4.38 19.88
N ARG A 202 7.33 -4.11 20.96
CA ARG A 202 7.89 -3.68 22.24
C ARG A 202 8.77 -4.77 22.83
N LYS A 203 10.10 -4.66 22.65
CA LYS A 203 11.09 -5.49 23.34
C LYS A 203 10.78 -5.48 24.85
N LEU A 204 10.52 -6.64 25.42
CA LEU A 204 10.37 -6.83 26.86
C LEU A 204 11.69 -6.48 27.54
N LYS A 205 11.82 -5.24 28.04
CA LYS A 205 12.85 -4.85 29.01
C LYS A 205 12.50 -5.45 30.38
N LEU A 206 12.59 -6.78 30.50
CA LEU A 206 12.20 -7.55 31.69
C LEU A 206 13.09 -8.78 31.92
N THR A 207 14.42 -8.58 32.06
CA THR A 207 15.37 -9.55 32.66
C THR A 207 16.60 -8.88 33.31
N LYS A 208 16.38 -7.82 34.09
CA LYS A 208 17.15 -7.41 35.28
C LYS A 208 16.09 -6.78 36.18
N THR A 209 15.79 -7.19 37.40
CA THR A 209 16.54 -7.79 38.53
C THR A 209 15.48 -8.67 39.29
N THR A 210 15.71 -9.63 40.18
CA THR A 210 16.75 -9.90 41.19
C THR A 210 16.62 -11.36 41.63
N SER A 211 17.74 -12.05 41.91
CA SER A 211 17.76 -13.17 42.87
C SER A 211 18.88 -12.88 43.86
N ILE A 212 18.57 -13.05 45.15
CA ILE A 212 19.46 -12.82 46.30
C ILE A 212 20.35 -14.05 46.48
#